data_AF-A0AAU4YXE4-F1
#
_entry.id   AF-A0AAU4YXE4-F1
#
_cell.length_a   1.000
_cell.length_b   1.000
_cell.length_c   1.000
_cell.angle_alpha   90.00
_cell.angle_beta   90.00
_cell.angle_gamma   90.00
#
_symmetry.space_group_name_H-M   'P 1'
#
loop_
_entity.id
_entity.type
_entity.pdbx_description
1 polymer ?
#
loop_
_entity_poly.entity_id
_entity_poly.type
_entity_poly.pdbx_seq_one_letter_code
_entity_poly.pdbx_strand_id
1 'polypeptide(L)' 'MRRSQPARNIAHYGIRSFCDYITDDARKHGSSFYADLERLELAVTARPPYMHTARLFQLTAWKRND' A
#
# COMPACT_ATOMS: atom_id res chain seq x y z
N MET A 1 24.52 -10.23 20.32
CA MET A 1 23.07 -10.02 20.10
C MET A 1 22.82 -8.51 20.07
N ARG A 2 22.54 -7.91 18.91
CA ARG A 2 22.30 -6.45 18.79
C ARG A 2 20.83 -6.19 19.13
N ARG A 3 20.53 -5.39 20.16
CA ARG A 3 19.15 -4.98 20.44
C ARG A 3 18.66 -4.08 19.31
N SER A 4 17.52 -4.39 18.71
CA SER A 4 16.83 -3.48 17.81
C SER A 4 16.30 -2.30 18.63
N GLN A 5 16.74 -1.09 18.29
CA GLN A 5 16.10 0.12 18.80
C GLN A 5 14.79 0.33 18.03
N PRO A 6 13.68 0.69 18.70
CA PRO A 6 12.42 0.94 18.02
C PRO A 6 12.52 2.22 17.17
N ALA A 7 12.17 2.11 15.89
CA ALA A 7 12.04 3.24 14.99
C ALA A 7 10.83 4.12 15.40
N ARG A 8 10.89 5.43 15.12
CA ARG A 8 9.81 6.38 15.44
C ARG A 8 8.98 6.72 14.20
N ASN A 9 7.76 7.21 14.42
CA ASN A 9 6.85 7.71 13.37
C ASN A 9 6.66 6.70 12.24
N ILE A 10 6.28 5.47 12.60
CA ILE A 10 6.04 4.41 11.63
C ILE A 10 4.73 4.69 10.91
N ALA A 11 4.78 4.82 9.58
CA ALA A 11 3.58 4.90 8.74
C ALA A 11 3.46 3.65 7.86
N HIS A 12 2.23 3.18 7.70
CA HIS A 12 1.89 1.94 7.00
C HIS A 12 1.09 2.26 5.74
N TYR A 13 1.52 1.69 4.61
CA TYR A 13 0.88 1.87 3.33
C TYR A 13 0.69 0.51 2.64
N GLY A 14 -0.55 0.19 2.26
CA GLY A 14 -0.88 -0.95 1.42
C GLY A 14 -0.69 -0.62 -0.05
N ILE A 15 -0.06 -1.51 -0.79
CA ILE A 15 0.17 -1.40 -2.24
C ILE A 15 -0.53 -2.58 -2.92
N ARG A 16 -1.29 -2.27 -3.99
CA ARG A 16 -2.12 -3.23 -4.72
C ARG A 16 -3.16 -3.90 -3.81
N SER A 17 -4.06 -3.08 -3.29
CA SER A 17 -5.15 -3.53 -2.42
C SER A 17 -6.32 -4.11 -3.22
N PHE A 18 -6.49 -3.71 -4.49
CA PHE A 18 -7.61 -4.13 -5.34
C PHE A 18 -7.17 -4.70 -6.68
N CYS A 19 -6.07 -4.22 -7.23
CA CYS A 19 -5.54 -4.57 -8.55
C CYS A 19 -5.37 -6.08 -8.76
N ASP A 20 -5.14 -6.83 -7.68
CA ASP A 20 -4.99 -8.28 -7.67
C ASP A 20 -6.29 -9.08 -7.64
N TYR A 21 -7.41 -8.44 -7.26
CA TYR A 21 -8.72 -9.08 -7.20
C TYR A 21 -9.56 -8.87 -8.47
N ILE A 22 -9.07 -8.07 -9.41
CA ILE A 22 -9.71 -7.84 -10.70
C ILE A 22 -9.26 -8.94 -11.66
N THR A 23 -10.16 -9.86 -11.98
CA THR A 23 -9.89 -11.01 -12.86
C THR A 23 -10.03 -10.71 -14.35
N ASP A 24 -10.62 -9.56 -14.71
CA ASP A 24 -10.79 -9.12 -16.09
C ASP A 24 -9.61 -8.26 -16.54
N ASP A 25 -8.58 -8.92 -17.08
CA ASP A 25 -7.35 -8.28 -17.55
C ASP A 25 -7.60 -7.35 -18.75
N ALA A 26 -8.53 -7.70 -19.65
CA ALA A 26 -8.84 -6.87 -20.82
C ALA A 26 -9.42 -5.52 -20.41
N ARG A 27 -10.29 -5.51 -19.41
CA ARG A 27 -10.85 -4.29 -18.82
C ARG A 27 -9.83 -3.52 -17.99
N LYS A 28 -8.94 -4.21 -17.28
CA LYS A 28 -7.89 -3.63 -16.43
C LYS A 28 -6.89 -2.78 -17.23
N HIS A 29 -6.61 -3.16 -18.47
CA HIS A 29 -5.71 -2.41 -19.35
C HIS A 29 -6.40 -1.25 -20.10
N GLY A 30 -7.72 -1.11 -19.98
CA GLY A 30 -8.43 0.05 -20.51
C GLY A 30 -8.00 1.33 -19.79
N SER A 31 -7.64 2.38 -20.53
CA SER A 31 -7.05 3.60 -19.97
C SER A 31 -7.94 4.33 -18.96
N SER A 32 -9.25 4.39 -19.20
CA SER A 32 -10.22 5.01 -18.29
C SER A 32 -10.38 4.22 -17.00
N PHE A 33 -10.52 2.90 -17.11
CA PHE A 33 -10.66 2.02 -15.95
C PHE A 33 -9.38 1.99 -15.11
N TYR A 34 -8.21 1.95 -15.77
CA TYR A 34 -6.93 2.01 -15.07
C TYR A 34 -6.76 3.31 -14.28
N ALA A 35 -7.15 4.46 -14.84
CA ALA A 35 -7.07 5.74 -14.13
C ALA A 35 -7.97 5.77 -12.87
N ASP A 36 -9.18 5.22 -12.96
CA ASP A 36 -10.07 5.10 -11.80
C ASP A 36 -9.52 4.12 -10.75
N LEU A 37 -8.95 2.99 -11.21
CA LEU A 37 -8.30 2.01 -10.34
C LEU A 37 -7.08 2.60 -9.63
N GLU A 38 -6.23 3.33 -10.34
CA GLU A 38 -5.08 4.02 -9.76
C GLU A 38 -5.51 5.03 -8.70
N ARG A 39 -6.54 5.83 -8.99
CA ARG A 39 -7.11 6.77 -8.02
C ARG A 39 -7.63 6.08 -6.77
N LEU A 40 -8.31 4.94 -6.94
CA LEU A 40 -8.81 4.13 -5.83
C LEU A 40 -7.65 3.57 -4.99
N GLU A 41 -6.64 2.96 -5.63
CA GLU A 41 -5.46 2.39 -4.96
C GLU A 41 -4.72 3.44 -4.13
N LEU A 42 -4.52 4.64 -4.66
CA LEU A 42 -3.93 5.77 -3.93
C LEU A 42 -4.80 6.21 -2.75
N ALA A 43 -6.12 6.25 -2.91
CA ALA A 43 -7.04 6.69 -1.86
C ALA A 43 -7.09 5.72 -0.67
N VAL A 44 -6.79 4.44 -0.89
CA VAL A 44 -6.88 3.42 0.17
C VAL A 44 -5.54 3.05 0.81
N THR A 45 -4.41 3.50 0.25
CA THR A 45 -3.08 3.03 0.65
C THR A 45 -2.81 3.17 2.15
N ALA A 46 -3.19 4.28 2.78
CA ALA A 46 -3.02 4.50 4.23
C ALA A 46 -4.30 4.26 5.05
N ARG A 47 -5.34 3.69 4.45
CA ARG A 47 -6.68 3.60 5.05
C ARG A 47 -6.97 2.18 5.54
N PRO A 48 -7.20 1.98 6.86
CA PRO A 48 -7.75 0.72 7.35
C PRO A 48 -9.15 0.46 6.79
N PRO A 49 -9.52 -0.80 6.48
CA PRO A 49 -8.73 -2.02 6.66
C PRO A 49 -7.83 -2.39 5.47
N TYR A 50 -7.92 -1.65 4.36
CA TYR A 50 -7.36 -2.04 3.05
C TYR A 50 -5.85 -2.26 3.06
N MET A 51 -5.13 -1.56 3.94
CA MET A 51 -3.72 -1.82 4.14
C MET A 51 -3.44 -3.29 4.47
N HIS A 52 -4.27 -3.94 5.28
CA HIS A 52 -4.06 -5.33 5.72
C HIS A 52 -4.38 -6.38 4.65
N THR A 53 -5.13 -6.00 3.61
CA THR A 53 -5.46 -6.88 2.48
C THR A 53 -4.54 -6.65 1.28
N ALA A 54 -3.65 -5.67 1.36
CA ALA A 54 -2.73 -5.34 0.29
C ALA A 54 -1.69 -6.44 0.06
N ARG A 55 -1.29 -6.62 -1.19
CA ARG A 55 -0.29 -7.62 -1.57
C ARG A 55 1.13 -7.25 -1.10
N LEU A 56 1.40 -5.96 -0.93
CA LEU A 56 2.69 -5.43 -0.46
C LEU A 56 2.46 -4.34 0.59
N PHE A 57 3.40 -4.22 1.54
CA PHE A 57 3.41 -3.17 2.55
C PHE A 57 4.64 -2.30 2.39
N GLN A 58 4.42 -0.99 2.32
CA GLN A 58 5.48 -0.01 2.51
C GLN A 58 5.41 0.51 3.95
N LEU A 59 6.52 0.35 4.66
CA LEU A 59 6.73 0.89 5.99
C LEU A 59 7.74 2.02 5.88
N THR A 60 7.34 3.23 6.27
CA THR A 60 8.28 4.33 6.45
C THR A 60 8.49 4.55 7.95
N ALA A 61 9.74 4.78 8.35
CA ALA A 61 10.08 4.99 9.75
C ALA A 61 11.32 5.87 9.86
N TRP A 62 11.38 6.64 10.94
CA TRP A 62 12.54 7.46 11.25
C TRP A 62 13.49 6.68 12.15
N LYS A 63 14.76 6.60 11.72
CA LYS A 63 15.84 6.14 12.60
C LYS A 63 15.96 7.14 13.73
N ARG A 64 15.99 6.64 14.95
CA ARG A 64 16.29 7.46 16.12
C ARG A 64 17.76 7.90 16.04
N ASN A 65 17.98 9.21 15.95
CA ASN A 65 19.27 9.80 16.31
C ASN A 65 19.13 10.19 17.79
N ASP A 66 19.93 9.56 18.63
CA ASP A 66 20.20 10.02 19.99
C ASP A 66 21.36 11.03 19.94
#